data_AF-A0A5N5LIB5-F1
#
_entry.id   AF-A0A5N5LIB5-F1
#
_cell.length_a   1.000
_cell.length_b   1.000
_cell.length_c   1.000
_cell.angle_alpha   90.00
_cell.angle_beta   90.00
_cell.angle_gamma   90.00
#
_symmetry.space_group_name_H-M   'P 1'
#
loop_
_entity.id
_entity.type
_entity.pdbx_description
1 polymer ?
#
loop_
_entity_poly.entity_id
_entity_poly.type
_entity_poly.pdbx_seq_one_letter_code
_entity_poly.pdbx_strand_id
1 'polypeptide(L)'
;MERGPSPEEEKRLKGHADPAHENKQLQQGSDHVDEEAPDSLRNNDSNKLLGDINWFWLSQTDIIPGFWATPWHRSQALNIEICVGAINVITEAIQSIVGTAGLINYRYPPEPCSPANSKLSKTIDWMNSGKSTYPAYAYNGQGGIVCHGAFTDLTGSDSLFATPIDAIEVLNTRAAADCIESSLPRCQQDVERCIIELMRLDAWLCKVGSMPEIRDGRSALLTQTPALVQELMDRFEPSFMEADMSSAEGGAQLNKDLAQTVVEWLTQSHKLTRAEALYALVAVLRTVKVGQCVLGGPDTSLLAEIMEKDVQVCLV
;
A
#
# COMPACT_ATOMS: atom_id res chain seq x y z
N MET A 1 -26.28 71.52 37.09
CA MET A 1 -25.27 71.86 38.11
C MET A 1 -24.58 70.58 38.57
N GLU A 2 -23.43 70.72 39.23
CA GLU A 2 -22.47 69.67 39.61
C GLU A 2 -22.91 68.74 40.77
N ARG A 3 -22.09 67.69 41.00
CA ARG A 3 -21.81 66.94 42.26
C ARG A 3 -22.82 65.86 42.75
N GLY A 4 -22.28 64.65 42.95
CA GLY A 4 -22.50 63.83 44.16
C GLY A 4 -21.28 63.98 45.10
N PRO A 5 -20.78 62.94 45.82
CA PRO A 5 -21.35 61.60 46.05
C PRO A 5 -21.19 61.05 47.51
N SER A 6 -21.83 59.89 47.81
CA SER A 6 -21.36 58.87 48.81
C SER A 6 -21.33 59.26 50.33
N PRO A 7 -20.99 58.35 51.30
CA PRO A 7 -20.68 56.90 51.21
C PRO A 7 -21.29 55.97 52.32
N GLU A 8 -20.84 54.71 52.35
CA GLU A 8 -20.93 53.64 53.39
C GLU A 8 -22.32 53.09 53.83
N GLU A 9 -22.43 51.90 54.47
CA GLU A 9 -21.41 50.87 54.80
C GLU A 9 -21.60 49.56 53.96
N GLU A 10 -21.49 48.38 54.58
CA GLU A 10 -21.06 47.15 53.89
C GLU A 10 -21.51 45.87 54.62
N LYS A 11 -21.96 44.84 53.86
CA LYS A 11 -21.66 43.38 53.98
C LYS A 11 -22.72 42.54 53.22
N ARG A 12 -22.41 41.93 52.07
CA ARG A 12 -21.74 40.62 51.83
C ARG A 12 -22.67 39.41 52.17
N LEU A 13 -22.84 38.38 51.32
CA LEU A 13 -22.06 37.93 50.14
C LEU A 13 -22.90 37.04 49.15
N LYS A 14 -22.82 37.29 47.82
CA LYS A 14 -22.99 36.41 46.60
C LYS A 14 -24.08 35.30 46.54
N GLY A 15 -24.74 34.98 45.41
CA GLY A 15 -24.72 35.47 44.00
C GLY A 15 -25.82 34.72 43.19
N HIS A 16 -26.50 35.32 42.19
CA HIS A 16 -26.15 35.41 40.75
C HIS A 16 -26.16 34.06 39.97
N ALA A 17 -26.74 33.94 38.76
CA ALA A 17 -27.16 34.97 37.78
C ALA A 17 -28.39 34.60 36.91
N ASP A 18 -28.95 35.64 36.26
CA ASP A 18 -29.99 35.71 35.19
C ASP A 18 -29.35 35.68 33.78
N PRO A 19 -30.05 35.86 32.61
CA PRO A 19 -31.50 36.02 32.33
C PRO A 19 -31.99 34.88 31.38
N ALA A 20 -32.84 34.94 30.32
CA ALA A 20 -33.50 35.99 29.53
C ALA A 20 -34.71 35.46 28.69
N HIS A 21 -35.36 36.33 27.89
CA HIS A 21 -36.45 36.00 26.94
C HIS A 21 -36.46 36.93 25.72
N GLU A 22 -36.67 36.42 24.50
CA GLU A 22 -37.35 37.15 23.41
C GLU A 22 -37.92 36.21 22.31
N ASN A 23 -38.66 36.75 21.32
CA ASN A 23 -40.11 36.50 21.23
C ASN A 23 -40.66 36.36 19.78
N LYS A 24 -41.53 35.36 19.52
CA LYS A 24 -42.54 35.23 18.43
C LYS A 24 -42.16 35.04 16.93
N GLN A 25 -42.85 34.04 16.35
CA GLN A 25 -43.48 33.98 14.99
C GLN A 25 -42.62 33.91 13.72
N LEU A 26 -42.65 32.73 13.06
CA LEU A 26 -42.93 32.42 11.63
C LEU A 26 -42.89 30.87 11.49
N GLN A 27 -43.97 30.20 11.08
CA GLN A 27 -44.29 29.73 9.71
C GLN A 27 -43.25 28.80 9.03
N GLN A 28 -43.66 27.53 8.88
CA GLN A 28 -43.37 26.56 7.80
C GLN A 28 -41.93 26.44 7.26
N GLY A 29 -41.31 25.27 7.46
CA GLY A 29 -40.30 24.74 6.52
C GLY A 29 -39.05 24.10 7.14
N SER A 30 -39.15 22.85 7.59
CA SER A 30 -38.16 21.80 7.31
C SER A 30 -38.69 20.47 7.86
N ASP A 31 -38.61 19.40 7.07
CA ASP A 31 -38.68 18.05 7.62
C ASP A 31 -37.40 17.81 8.42
N HIS A 32 -37.52 17.52 9.71
CA HIS A 32 -36.40 16.99 10.50
C HIS A 32 -36.30 15.49 10.21
N VAL A 33 -35.55 15.16 9.16
CA VAL A 33 -34.92 13.85 9.06
C VAL A 33 -33.83 13.83 10.13
N ASP A 34 -34.06 13.07 11.21
CA ASP A 34 -32.98 12.62 12.08
C ASP A 34 -32.13 11.66 11.24
N GLU A 35 -31.11 12.21 10.58
CA GLU A 35 -30.19 11.47 9.71
C GLU A 35 -29.32 10.57 10.59
N GLU A 36 -29.75 9.32 10.77
CA GLU A 36 -29.04 8.29 11.53
C GLU A 36 -27.61 8.17 11.00
N ALA A 37 -26.65 8.68 11.76
CA ALA A 37 -25.24 8.59 11.41
C ALA A 37 -24.86 7.11 11.24
N PRO A 38 -24.38 6.69 10.06
CA PRO A 38 -24.20 5.27 9.76
C PRO A 38 -23.25 4.61 10.76
N ASP A 39 -23.64 3.44 11.26
CA ASP A 39 -23.03 2.73 12.40
C ASP A 39 -21.66 2.07 12.08
N SER A 40 -20.89 2.70 11.19
CA SER A 40 -19.64 2.19 10.59
C SER A 40 -18.40 2.33 11.48
N LEU A 41 -18.51 2.97 12.64
CA LEU A 41 -17.45 3.05 13.65
C LEU A 41 -17.48 1.91 14.68
N ARG A 42 -18.34 0.90 14.48
CA ARG A 42 -18.24 -0.37 15.20
C ARG A 42 -17.12 -1.22 14.61
N ASN A 43 -15.99 -1.26 15.32
CA ASN A 43 -14.90 -2.20 15.11
C ASN A 43 -15.44 -3.62 14.84
N ASN A 44 -15.28 -4.11 13.60
CA ASN A 44 -15.51 -5.51 13.31
C ASN A 44 -14.40 -6.34 13.94
N ASP A 45 -14.78 -7.35 14.72
CA ASP A 45 -13.90 -8.13 15.59
C ASP A 45 -13.08 -9.21 14.83
N SER A 46 -12.93 -9.05 13.52
CA SER A 46 -12.38 -10.04 12.58
C SER A 46 -10.86 -10.28 12.72
N ASN A 47 -10.10 -9.33 13.26
CA ASN A 47 -8.64 -9.45 13.44
C ASN A 47 -8.23 -10.22 14.73
N LYS A 48 -9.11 -11.01 15.35
CA LYS A 48 -8.84 -11.71 16.63
C LYS A 48 -8.13 -13.06 16.52
N LEU A 49 -7.78 -13.50 15.31
CA LEU A 49 -6.93 -14.66 15.06
C LEU A 49 -5.76 -14.24 14.16
N LEU A 50 -4.54 -14.66 14.52
CA LEU A 50 -3.47 -14.78 13.52
C LEU A 50 -3.85 -15.96 12.62
N GLY A 51 -4.37 -15.68 11.43
CA GLY A 51 -4.84 -16.70 10.50
C GLY A 51 -5.20 -16.12 9.13
N ASP A 52 -6.06 -15.11 9.10
CA ASP A 52 -6.53 -14.52 7.84
C ASP A 52 -5.56 -13.45 7.32
N ILE A 53 -4.99 -13.71 6.15
CA ILE A 53 -3.94 -12.89 5.55
C ILE A 53 -4.58 -11.87 4.61
N ASN A 54 -4.52 -10.62 5.01
CA ASN A 54 -5.12 -9.48 4.33
C ASN A 54 -4.05 -8.56 3.71
N TRP A 55 -4.50 -7.56 2.96
CA TRP A 55 -3.64 -6.60 2.27
C TRP A 55 -2.73 -5.81 3.25
N PHE A 56 -3.20 -5.54 4.46
CA PHE A 56 -2.39 -5.01 5.57
C PHE A 56 -1.18 -5.92 5.86
N TRP A 57 -1.39 -7.21 6.16
CA TRP A 57 -0.28 -8.12 6.50
C TRP A 57 0.64 -8.42 5.31
N LEU A 58 0.12 -8.46 4.09
CA LEU A 58 0.92 -8.59 2.86
C LEU A 58 1.83 -7.37 2.64
N SER A 59 1.41 -6.17 3.05
CA SER A 59 2.28 -4.97 3.03
C SER A 59 3.47 -5.10 4.01
N GLN A 60 3.32 -5.91 5.07
CA GLN A 60 4.32 -6.10 6.13
C GLN A 60 5.27 -7.27 5.89
N THR A 61 4.97 -8.18 4.95
CA THR A 61 5.73 -9.43 4.77
C THR A 61 7.20 -9.17 4.44
N ASP A 62 8.13 -9.68 5.25
CA ASP A 62 9.57 -9.71 5.00
C ASP A 62 9.88 -10.45 3.68
N ILE A 63 10.74 -9.88 2.83
CA ILE A 63 11.17 -10.50 1.58
C ILE A 63 12.33 -11.45 1.85
N ILE A 64 12.00 -12.69 2.19
CA ILE A 64 12.97 -13.75 2.49
C ILE A 64 13.30 -14.55 1.21
N PRO A 65 14.58 -14.87 0.94
CA PRO A 65 14.98 -15.76 -0.16
C PRO A 65 14.36 -17.17 -0.05
N GLY A 66 13.60 -17.60 -1.06
CA GLY A 66 13.04 -18.94 -1.15
C GLY A 66 11.65 -18.98 -1.77
N PHE A 67 11.10 -20.18 -1.95
CA PHE A 67 9.71 -20.35 -2.39
C PHE A 67 8.75 -20.05 -1.23
N TRP A 68 7.79 -19.16 -1.45
CA TRP A 68 6.76 -18.80 -0.47
C TRP A 68 5.62 -19.81 -0.49
N ALA A 69 5.89 -21.00 0.04
CA ALA A 69 4.97 -22.13 0.09
C ALA A 69 3.59 -21.78 0.68
N THR A 70 2.53 -22.21 0.01
CA THR A 70 1.16 -22.25 0.57
C THR A 70 0.99 -23.58 1.33
N PRO A 71 0.08 -23.72 2.33
CA PRO A 71 -1.07 -22.89 2.64
C PRO A 71 -0.75 -21.78 3.64
N TRP A 72 -0.55 -20.58 3.11
CA TRP A 72 -1.05 -19.38 3.76
C TRP A 72 -2.56 -19.58 3.93
N HIS A 73 -3.09 -19.54 5.16
CA HIS A 73 -4.48 -19.96 5.42
C HIS A 73 -5.50 -19.16 4.61
N ARG A 74 -6.67 -19.76 4.35
CA ARG A 74 -7.63 -19.47 3.26
C ARG A 74 -8.21 -18.03 3.23
N SER A 75 -7.37 -17.05 2.92
CA SER A 75 -7.80 -15.69 2.61
C SER A 75 -8.64 -15.68 1.34
N GLN A 76 -9.92 -15.31 1.46
CA GLN A 76 -10.82 -15.17 0.32
C GLN A 76 -10.54 -13.91 -0.51
N ALA A 77 -9.84 -12.92 0.05
CA ALA A 77 -9.45 -11.69 -0.64
C ALA A 77 -8.26 -11.89 -1.61
N LEU A 78 -7.43 -12.91 -1.37
CA LEU A 78 -6.20 -13.10 -2.14
C LEU A 78 -6.47 -13.88 -3.45
N ASN A 79 -6.97 -13.17 -4.48
CA ASN A 79 -7.16 -13.68 -5.85
C ASN A 79 -6.03 -13.20 -6.78
N ILE A 80 -5.63 -14.07 -7.72
CA ILE A 80 -4.64 -13.75 -8.76
C ILE A 80 -5.14 -12.70 -9.76
N GLU A 81 -6.44 -12.72 -10.08
CA GLU A 81 -7.08 -11.77 -10.99
C GLU A 81 -7.01 -10.35 -10.41
N ILE A 82 -7.41 -10.20 -9.14
CA ILE A 82 -7.28 -8.95 -8.37
C ILE A 82 -5.83 -8.49 -8.31
N CYS A 83 -4.86 -9.38 -8.04
CA CYS A 83 -3.43 -9.02 -8.03
C CYS A 83 -2.96 -8.48 -9.39
N VAL A 84 -3.30 -9.14 -10.50
CA VAL A 84 -2.82 -8.74 -11.84
C VAL A 84 -3.52 -7.47 -12.34
N GLY A 85 -4.84 -7.34 -12.14
CA GLY A 85 -5.58 -6.12 -12.43
C GLY A 85 -5.08 -4.92 -11.63
N ALA A 86 -4.84 -5.11 -10.32
CA ALA A 86 -4.24 -4.08 -9.48
C ALA A 86 -2.83 -3.69 -9.96
N ILE A 87 -1.96 -4.63 -10.36
CA ILE A 87 -0.64 -4.29 -10.91
C ILE A 87 -0.78 -3.42 -12.17
N ASN A 88 -1.69 -3.76 -13.09
CA ASN A 88 -1.91 -2.98 -14.31
C ASN A 88 -2.40 -1.56 -14.00
N VAL A 89 -3.42 -1.42 -13.14
CA VAL A 89 -4.00 -0.11 -12.79
C VAL A 89 -3.03 0.75 -11.96
N ILE A 90 -2.34 0.16 -10.98
CA ILE A 90 -1.40 0.89 -10.11
C ILE A 90 -0.15 1.33 -10.88
N THR A 91 0.31 0.57 -11.88
CA THR A 91 1.43 0.99 -12.73
C THR A 91 1.05 2.11 -13.72
N GLU A 92 -0.19 2.13 -14.24
CA GLU A 92 -0.73 3.31 -14.96
C GLU A 92 -0.94 4.51 -14.01
N ALA A 93 -1.35 4.30 -12.76
CA ALA A 93 -1.52 5.36 -11.75
C ALA A 93 -0.18 6.00 -11.36
N ILE A 94 0.88 5.20 -11.20
CA ILE A 94 2.24 5.68 -11.01
C ILE A 94 2.67 6.52 -12.23
N GLN A 95 2.42 6.04 -13.45
CA GLN A 95 2.73 6.76 -14.68
C GLN A 95 1.98 8.11 -14.76
N SER A 96 0.71 8.20 -14.35
CA SER A 96 -0.03 9.46 -14.37
C SER A 96 0.53 10.51 -13.40
N ILE A 97 1.08 10.10 -12.25
CA ILE A 97 1.75 11.01 -11.31
C ILE A 97 3.09 11.52 -11.86
N VAL A 98 3.87 10.70 -12.57
CA VAL A 98 5.23 11.08 -13.03
C VAL A 98 5.28 11.61 -14.48
N GLY A 99 4.23 11.37 -15.27
CA GLY A 99 4.16 11.77 -16.68
C GLY A 99 5.19 11.06 -17.56
N THR A 100 5.76 11.79 -18.51
CA THR A 100 6.73 11.27 -19.50
C THR A 100 8.11 10.91 -18.91
N ALA A 101 8.29 11.03 -17.59
CA ALA A 101 9.46 10.63 -16.82
C ALA A 101 9.94 9.19 -17.07
N GLY A 102 9.02 8.26 -17.34
CA GLY A 102 9.35 6.84 -17.53
C GLY A 102 9.86 6.14 -16.28
N LEU A 103 9.38 6.52 -15.08
CA LEU A 103 9.90 6.04 -13.79
C LEU A 103 9.87 4.50 -13.65
N ILE A 104 8.94 3.81 -14.31
CA ILE A 104 8.83 2.35 -14.26
C ILE A 104 9.69 1.69 -15.35
N ASN A 105 10.67 0.90 -14.93
CA ASN A 105 11.52 0.11 -15.81
C ASN A 105 11.00 -1.35 -15.88
N TYR A 106 10.10 -1.59 -16.83
CA TYR A 106 9.47 -2.90 -17.11
C TYR A 106 10.43 -4.02 -17.59
N ARG A 107 11.73 -3.74 -17.75
CA ARG A 107 12.74 -4.70 -18.22
C ARG A 107 13.63 -5.24 -17.09
N TYR A 108 13.23 -5.04 -15.84
CA TYR A 108 14.02 -5.37 -14.65
C TYR A 108 13.21 -6.21 -13.64
N PRO A 109 13.87 -7.02 -12.79
CA PRO A 109 15.22 -7.53 -12.97
C PRO A 109 15.36 -8.34 -14.27
N PRO A 110 16.44 -8.12 -15.05
CA PRO A 110 16.72 -8.86 -16.27
C PRO A 110 17.14 -10.30 -15.93
N GLU A 111 17.26 -11.14 -16.95
CA GLU A 111 17.60 -12.56 -16.77
C GLU A 111 18.99 -12.78 -16.16
N PRO A 112 19.22 -13.88 -15.40
CA PRO A 112 20.48 -14.13 -14.70
C PRO A 112 21.73 -14.12 -15.61
N CYS A 113 21.60 -14.59 -16.86
CA CYS A 113 22.67 -14.64 -17.85
C CYS A 113 22.89 -13.32 -18.61
N SER A 114 22.10 -12.27 -18.34
CA SER A 114 22.17 -11.01 -19.08
C SER A 114 23.35 -10.11 -18.65
N PRO A 115 23.96 -9.32 -19.55
CA PRO A 115 24.97 -8.32 -19.16
C PRO A 115 24.44 -7.26 -18.18
N ALA A 116 23.13 -7.00 -18.21
CA ALA A 116 22.45 -6.07 -17.31
C ALA A 116 22.40 -6.56 -15.86
N ASN A 117 22.53 -7.87 -15.62
CA ASN A 117 22.58 -8.46 -14.28
C ASN A 117 23.78 -7.93 -13.44
N SER A 118 24.80 -7.36 -14.08
CA SER A 118 25.91 -6.66 -13.41
C SER A 118 25.45 -5.60 -12.40
N LYS A 119 24.34 -4.88 -12.65
CA LYS A 119 23.76 -3.91 -11.69
C LYS A 119 23.25 -4.57 -10.40
N LEU A 120 22.69 -5.78 -10.54
CA LEU A 120 22.03 -6.53 -9.48
C LEU A 120 22.95 -7.50 -8.74
N SER A 121 24.20 -7.68 -9.19
CA SER A 121 25.23 -8.49 -8.54
C SER A 121 25.16 -8.46 -7.00
N LYS A 122 25.24 -7.27 -6.39
CA LYS A 122 25.18 -7.13 -4.92
C LYS A 122 23.79 -7.39 -4.29
N THR A 123 22.71 -7.31 -5.07
CA THR A 123 21.35 -7.68 -4.64
C THR A 123 21.21 -9.19 -4.62
N ILE A 124 21.77 -9.86 -5.63
CA ILE A 124 21.88 -11.32 -5.71
C ILE A 124 22.81 -11.85 -4.60
N ASP A 125 23.93 -11.19 -4.34
CA ASP A 125 24.80 -11.53 -3.19
C ASP A 125 24.05 -11.35 -1.84
N TRP A 126 23.19 -10.33 -1.72
CA TRP A 126 22.35 -10.12 -0.53
C TRP A 126 21.36 -11.27 -0.34
N MET A 127 20.57 -11.57 -1.39
CA MET A 127 19.62 -12.67 -1.45
C MET A 127 20.30 -14.03 -1.16
N ASN A 128 21.40 -14.34 -1.85
CA ASN A 128 22.16 -15.58 -1.67
C ASN A 128 22.83 -15.68 -0.29
N SER A 129 23.02 -14.56 0.43
CA SER A 129 23.48 -14.55 1.82
C SER A 129 22.36 -14.80 2.84
N GLY A 130 21.14 -15.13 2.40
CA GLY A 130 20.00 -15.49 3.25
C GLY A 130 19.35 -14.31 3.99
N LYS A 131 19.60 -13.07 3.56
CA LYS A 131 19.10 -11.85 4.22
C LYS A 131 17.77 -11.41 3.65
N SER A 132 16.87 -10.95 4.52
CA SER A 132 15.60 -10.35 4.11
C SER A 132 15.74 -8.88 3.68
N THR A 133 14.66 -8.33 3.14
CA THR A 133 14.35 -6.90 3.15
C THR A 133 12.95 -6.67 3.69
N TYR A 134 12.67 -5.44 4.11
CA TYR A 134 11.33 -4.96 4.45
C TYR A 134 11.28 -3.43 4.23
N PRO A 135 10.10 -2.85 3.92
CA PRO A 135 9.95 -1.44 3.61
C PRO A 135 10.05 -0.56 4.87
N ALA A 136 10.30 0.74 4.69
CA ALA A 136 10.45 1.69 5.80
C ALA A 136 9.19 1.86 6.67
N TYR A 137 8.00 1.56 6.14
CA TYR A 137 6.73 1.60 6.86
C TYR A 137 6.41 0.28 7.61
N ALA A 138 7.30 -0.72 7.58
CA ALA A 138 7.06 -1.98 8.26
C ALA A 138 7.08 -1.81 9.80
N TYR A 139 6.12 -2.42 10.49
CA TYR A 139 6.08 -2.45 11.95
C TYR A 139 7.37 -3.07 12.51
N ASN A 140 8.02 -2.35 13.43
CA ASN A 140 9.34 -2.67 13.99
C ASN A 140 10.53 -2.64 12.98
N GLY A 141 10.32 -2.25 11.72
CA GLY A 141 11.36 -2.20 10.69
C GLY A 141 12.42 -1.09 10.86
N GLN A 142 12.29 -0.18 11.82
CA GLN A 142 13.28 0.86 12.15
C GLN A 142 13.76 1.73 10.95
N GLY A 143 12.92 1.93 9.93
CA GLY A 143 13.27 2.67 8.71
C GLY A 143 13.63 1.79 7.49
N GLY A 144 13.57 0.46 7.63
CA GLY A 144 13.62 -0.48 6.52
C GLY A 144 15.03 -0.95 6.12
N ILE A 145 15.10 -1.86 5.14
CA ILE A 145 16.38 -2.37 4.59
C ILE A 145 16.52 -1.97 3.12
N VAL A 146 17.57 -1.20 2.82
CA VAL A 146 18.05 -0.97 1.45
C VAL A 146 19.00 -2.10 1.05
N CYS A 147 18.57 -2.99 0.15
CA CYS A 147 19.46 -4.00 -0.43
C CYS A 147 20.62 -3.33 -1.20
N HIS A 148 21.83 -3.91 -1.12
CA HIS A 148 22.97 -3.43 -1.92
C HIS A 148 22.74 -3.65 -3.41
N GLY A 149 23.16 -2.71 -4.25
CA GLY A 149 23.11 -2.84 -5.71
C GLY A 149 23.43 -1.51 -6.40
N ALA A 150 23.67 -1.53 -7.71
CA ALA A 150 23.58 -0.32 -8.52
C ALA A 150 22.12 -0.12 -8.90
N PHE A 151 21.59 1.09 -8.71
CA PHE A 151 20.23 1.44 -9.10
C PHE A 151 20.23 2.17 -10.45
N THR A 152 19.04 2.43 -10.99
CA THR A 152 18.88 3.12 -12.26
C THR A 152 18.38 4.53 -11.99
N ASP A 153 19.30 5.49 -11.86
CA ASP A 153 18.95 6.91 -11.76
C ASP A 153 18.08 7.33 -12.96
N LEU A 154 16.97 8.02 -12.68
CA LEU A 154 16.21 8.73 -13.70
C LEU A 154 16.19 10.21 -13.35
N THR A 155 17.03 10.98 -14.06
CA THR A 155 16.95 12.45 -14.10
C THR A 155 15.73 12.86 -14.92
N GLY A 156 14.54 12.67 -14.34
CA GLY A 156 13.24 12.85 -14.99
C GLY A 156 12.12 12.81 -13.97
N SER A 157 11.96 13.88 -13.20
CA SER A 157 10.82 14.10 -12.29
C SER A 157 10.82 15.58 -11.90
N ASP A 158 10.04 16.41 -12.59
CA ASP A 158 9.94 17.83 -12.25
C ASP A 158 9.28 18.00 -10.87
N SER A 159 10.04 18.55 -9.91
CA SER A 159 9.58 19.09 -8.62
C SER A 159 8.92 18.16 -7.58
N LEU A 160 8.72 16.86 -7.85
CA LEU A 160 8.07 15.97 -6.86
C LEU A 160 8.89 15.73 -5.58
N PHE A 161 10.22 15.73 -5.69
CA PHE A 161 11.15 15.56 -4.56
C PHE A 161 12.34 16.51 -4.71
N ALA A 162 12.93 16.92 -3.58
CA ALA A 162 14.11 17.80 -3.54
C ALA A 162 15.39 17.15 -4.11
N THR A 163 15.40 15.82 -4.27
CA THR A 163 16.51 15.05 -4.86
C THR A 163 16.00 14.06 -5.91
N PRO A 164 16.79 13.69 -6.92
CA PRO A 164 16.45 12.62 -7.86
C PRO A 164 16.11 11.30 -7.14
N ILE A 165 15.20 10.53 -7.74
CA ILE A 165 14.77 9.21 -7.27
C ILE A 165 15.22 8.13 -8.26
N ASP A 166 15.42 6.91 -7.76
CA ASP A 166 15.69 5.75 -8.61
C ASP A 166 14.44 5.35 -9.41
N ALA A 167 14.66 4.73 -10.57
CA ALA A 167 13.60 4.01 -11.29
C ALA A 167 12.99 2.90 -10.42
N ILE A 168 11.68 2.71 -10.58
CA ILE A 168 10.94 1.58 -10.03
C ILE A 168 11.17 0.41 -10.99
N GLU A 169 11.93 -0.59 -10.54
CA GLU A 169 12.38 -1.73 -11.35
C GLU A 169 11.40 -2.91 -11.21
N VAL A 170 10.60 -3.18 -12.27
CA VAL A 170 9.37 -4.00 -12.21
C VAL A 170 9.33 -5.06 -13.31
N LEU A 171 8.99 -6.31 -12.97
CA LEU A 171 8.75 -7.37 -13.94
C LEU A 171 7.46 -7.10 -14.71
N ASN A 172 7.56 -6.99 -16.04
CA ASN A 172 6.43 -6.84 -16.95
C ASN A 172 5.43 -8.01 -16.80
N THR A 173 4.29 -7.74 -16.18
CA THR A 173 3.23 -8.71 -15.90
C THR A 173 2.46 -9.20 -17.12
N ARG A 174 2.62 -8.61 -18.31
CA ARG A 174 1.97 -9.16 -19.52
C ARG A 174 2.43 -10.58 -19.83
N ALA A 175 3.71 -10.89 -19.59
CA ALA A 175 4.22 -12.27 -19.70
C ALA A 175 3.72 -13.19 -18.56
N ALA A 176 3.26 -12.63 -17.43
CA ALA A 176 2.72 -13.42 -16.32
C ALA A 176 1.26 -13.85 -16.55
N ALA A 177 0.54 -13.22 -17.49
CA ALA A 177 -0.75 -13.71 -17.96
C ALA A 177 -0.59 -14.98 -18.81
N ASP A 178 0.41 -15.00 -19.71
CA ASP A 178 0.76 -16.18 -20.52
C ASP A 178 1.15 -17.40 -19.65
N CYS A 179 1.68 -17.17 -18.44
CA CYS A 179 2.01 -18.23 -17.49
C CYS A 179 0.80 -18.94 -16.85
N ILE A 180 -0.43 -18.41 -16.99
CA ILE A 180 -1.62 -18.94 -16.28
C ILE A 180 -2.19 -20.20 -16.95
N GLU A 181 -2.05 -20.36 -18.28
CA GLU A 181 -2.48 -21.59 -18.96
C GLU A 181 -1.56 -22.80 -18.69
N SER A 182 -0.34 -22.59 -18.19
CA SER A 182 0.63 -23.67 -17.99
C SER A 182 0.70 -24.16 -16.54
N SER A 183 0.33 -25.42 -16.32
CA SER A 183 0.64 -26.18 -15.09
C SER A 183 2.13 -26.58 -14.99
N LEU A 184 3.02 -25.78 -15.56
CA LEU A 184 4.47 -25.95 -15.50
C LEU A 184 5.00 -25.36 -14.18
N PRO A 185 5.90 -26.06 -13.47
CA PRO A 185 6.59 -25.48 -12.33
C PRO A 185 7.37 -24.23 -12.76
N ARG A 186 7.12 -23.08 -12.12
CA ARG A 186 7.96 -21.88 -12.28
C ARG A 186 9.41 -22.26 -12.02
N CYS A 187 10.31 -21.87 -12.91
CA CYS A 187 11.71 -22.25 -12.72
C CYS A 187 12.31 -21.42 -11.57
N GLN A 188 13.38 -21.94 -10.95
CA GLN A 188 14.03 -21.25 -9.82
C GLN A 188 14.41 -19.80 -10.16
N GLN A 189 14.81 -19.55 -11.41
CA GLN A 189 15.20 -18.21 -11.89
C GLN A 189 14.01 -17.22 -11.94
N ASP A 190 12.77 -17.69 -12.15
CA ASP A 190 11.59 -16.83 -12.11
C ASP A 190 11.29 -16.35 -10.68
N VAL A 191 11.46 -17.26 -9.71
CA VAL A 191 11.26 -16.96 -8.29
C VAL A 191 12.39 -16.06 -7.76
N GLU A 192 13.64 -16.32 -8.12
CA GLU A 192 14.77 -15.41 -7.86
C GLU A 192 14.50 -14.00 -8.41
N ARG A 193 13.96 -13.87 -9.63
CA ARG A 193 13.60 -12.57 -10.22
C ARG A 193 12.44 -11.89 -9.48
N CYS A 194 11.42 -12.62 -9.03
CA CYS A 194 10.33 -12.05 -8.23
C CYS A 194 10.82 -11.58 -6.85
N ILE A 195 11.70 -12.34 -6.19
CA ILE A 195 12.34 -11.95 -4.92
C ILE A 195 13.17 -10.69 -5.12
N ILE A 196 13.99 -10.62 -6.19
CA ILE A 196 14.79 -9.43 -6.49
C ILE A 196 13.90 -8.22 -6.77
N GLU A 197 12.82 -8.36 -7.55
CA GLU A 197 11.83 -7.27 -7.76
C GLU A 197 11.33 -6.72 -6.41
N LEU A 198 10.88 -7.60 -5.52
CA LEU A 198 10.38 -7.20 -4.20
C LEU A 198 11.45 -6.57 -3.30
N MET A 199 12.68 -7.10 -3.29
CA MET A 199 13.82 -6.49 -2.57
C MET A 199 14.18 -5.10 -3.11
N ARG A 200 13.95 -4.84 -4.41
CA ARG A 200 14.21 -3.55 -5.05
C ARG A 200 13.08 -2.55 -4.80
N LEU A 201 11.83 -3.00 -4.76
CA LEU A 201 10.69 -2.19 -4.31
C LEU A 201 10.84 -1.77 -2.84
N ASP A 202 11.25 -2.70 -1.95
CA ASP A 202 11.57 -2.38 -0.56
C ASP A 202 12.68 -1.32 -0.45
N ALA A 203 13.81 -1.52 -1.15
CA ALA A 203 14.89 -0.55 -1.17
C ALA A 203 14.47 0.84 -1.69
N TRP A 204 13.59 0.90 -2.70
CA TRP A 204 13.00 2.16 -3.18
C TRP A 204 12.14 2.82 -2.09
N LEU A 205 11.25 2.05 -1.46
CA LEU A 205 10.38 2.50 -0.37
C LEU A 205 11.18 2.94 0.88
N CYS A 206 12.37 2.39 1.10
CA CYS A 206 13.28 2.85 2.15
C CYS A 206 13.96 4.18 1.79
N LYS A 207 14.52 4.27 0.59
CA LYS A 207 15.18 5.50 0.11
C LYS A 207 14.23 6.68 0.06
N VAL A 208 13.10 6.53 -0.64
CA VAL A 208 12.09 7.61 -0.79
C VAL A 208 11.38 7.88 0.54
N GLY A 209 11.19 6.84 1.38
CA GLY A 209 10.68 7.00 2.75
C GLY A 209 11.57 7.85 3.66
N SER A 210 12.87 7.96 3.38
CA SER A 210 13.80 8.81 4.12
C SER A 210 13.77 10.30 3.72
N MET A 211 13.15 10.62 2.57
CA MET A 211 13.09 11.99 2.03
C MET A 211 12.10 12.85 2.82
N PRO A 212 12.34 14.18 2.99
CA PRO A 212 11.50 15.05 3.82
C PRO A 212 10.02 15.03 3.45
N GLU A 213 9.70 14.90 2.16
CA GLU A 213 8.33 14.87 1.62
C GLU A 213 7.50 13.69 2.14
N ILE A 214 8.15 12.59 2.54
CA ILE A 214 7.50 11.38 3.08
C ILE A 214 7.73 11.25 4.60
N ARG A 215 8.98 11.42 5.05
CA ARG A 215 9.38 11.30 6.45
C ARG A 215 8.76 12.36 7.35
N ASP A 216 8.78 13.61 6.88
CA ASP A 216 8.22 14.77 7.57
C ASP A 216 6.85 15.16 6.96
N GLY A 217 6.31 14.30 6.09
CA GLY A 217 5.06 14.49 5.36
C GLY A 217 3.83 14.44 6.27
N ARG A 218 2.86 15.32 5.99
CA ARG A 218 1.68 15.55 6.85
C ARG A 218 0.82 14.31 7.09
N SER A 219 0.90 13.33 6.19
CA SER A 219 0.06 12.13 6.21
C SER A 219 0.71 10.97 6.98
N ALA A 220 1.91 11.16 7.55
CA ALA A 220 2.63 10.19 8.38
C ALA A 220 2.72 8.78 7.74
N LEU A 221 3.05 8.71 6.44
CA LEU A 221 2.98 7.48 5.65
C LEU A 221 3.84 6.33 6.21
N LEU A 222 4.99 6.63 6.83
CA LEU A 222 5.83 5.65 7.53
C LEU A 222 5.10 4.93 8.69
N THR A 223 3.90 5.36 9.07
CA THR A 223 3.00 4.68 10.02
C THR A 223 1.65 4.33 9.39
N GLN A 224 1.11 5.17 8.48
CA GLN A 224 -0.23 5.02 7.93
C GLN A 224 -0.33 4.17 6.67
N THR A 225 0.77 3.96 5.94
CA THR A 225 0.77 3.18 4.67
C THR A 225 0.15 1.78 4.79
N PRO A 226 0.36 0.98 5.85
CA PRO A 226 -0.26 -0.36 5.94
C PRO A 226 -1.79 -0.33 5.96
N ALA A 227 -2.37 0.66 6.67
CA ALA A 227 -3.81 0.86 6.72
C ALA A 227 -4.36 1.44 5.39
N LEU A 228 -3.63 2.37 4.79
CA LEU A 228 -3.95 2.94 3.47
C LEU A 228 -3.93 1.90 2.35
N VAL A 229 -3.00 0.94 2.40
CA VAL A 229 -2.94 -0.18 1.46
C VAL A 229 -4.16 -1.08 1.60
N GLN A 230 -4.56 -1.42 2.84
CA GLN A 230 -5.79 -2.17 3.10
C GLN A 230 -7.03 -1.43 2.58
N GLU A 231 -7.19 -0.15 2.94
CA GLU A 231 -8.35 0.66 2.52
C GLU A 231 -8.43 0.84 1.00
N LEU A 232 -7.29 1.04 0.31
CA LEU A 232 -7.25 1.15 -1.15
C LEU A 232 -7.64 -0.18 -1.80
N MET A 233 -7.08 -1.29 -1.34
CA MET A 233 -7.41 -2.60 -1.90
C MET A 233 -8.88 -2.94 -1.68
N ASP A 234 -9.39 -2.88 -0.45
CA ASP A 234 -10.79 -3.17 -0.12
C ASP A 234 -11.78 -2.28 -0.91
N ARG A 235 -11.41 -1.03 -1.21
CA ARG A 235 -12.22 -0.08 -1.98
C ARG A 235 -12.27 -0.38 -3.47
N PHE A 236 -11.14 -0.79 -4.07
CA PHE A 236 -10.99 -0.93 -5.51
C PHE A 236 -10.92 -2.39 -5.99
N GLU A 237 -10.96 -3.37 -5.09
CA GLU A 237 -10.92 -4.81 -5.38
C GLU A 237 -11.91 -5.26 -6.49
N PRO A 238 -13.20 -4.84 -6.52
CA PRO A 238 -14.11 -5.18 -7.61
C PRO A 238 -13.64 -4.61 -8.96
N SER A 239 -13.15 -3.37 -8.97
CA SER A 239 -12.64 -2.71 -10.18
C SER A 239 -11.29 -3.27 -10.65
N PHE A 240 -10.50 -3.86 -9.75
CA PHE A 240 -9.30 -4.63 -10.12
C PHE A 240 -9.65 -5.99 -10.71
N MET A 241 -10.72 -6.64 -10.24
CA MET A 241 -11.24 -7.88 -10.84
C MET A 241 -11.82 -7.66 -12.24
N GLU A 242 -12.41 -6.49 -12.50
CA GLU A 242 -12.97 -6.09 -13.81
C GLU A 242 -11.94 -5.41 -14.75
N ALA A 243 -10.68 -5.22 -14.34
CA ALA A 243 -9.67 -4.51 -15.12
C ALA A 243 -9.33 -5.23 -16.44
N ASP A 244 -9.31 -4.50 -17.57
CA ASP A 244 -9.15 -5.13 -18.88
C ASP A 244 -7.72 -5.67 -19.08
N MET A 245 -7.64 -6.99 -19.24
CA MET A 245 -6.40 -7.75 -19.44
C MET A 245 -5.96 -7.83 -20.90
N SER A 246 -6.80 -7.40 -21.84
CA SER A 246 -6.54 -7.49 -23.28
C SER A 246 -5.58 -6.41 -23.78
N SER A 247 -4.99 -6.66 -24.95
CA SER A 247 -4.15 -5.69 -25.67
C SER A 247 -4.95 -4.72 -26.56
N ALA A 248 -6.28 -4.69 -26.43
CA ALA A 248 -7.15 -3.80 -27.21
C ALA A 248 -7.05 -2.35 -26.74
N GLU A 249 -7.16 -1.40 -27.67
CA GLU A 249 -7.00 0.04 -27.38
C GLU A 249 -8.05 0.59 -26.39
N GLY A 250 -9.24 -0.04 -26.31
CA GLY A 250 -10.28 0.31 -25.34
C GLY A 250 -9.91 -0.03 -23.89
N GLY A 251 -9.39 -1.23 -23.63
CA GLY A 251 -8.99 -1.67 -22.28
C GLY A 251 -7.87 -0.82 -21.69
N ALA A 252 -6.93 -0.42 -22.54
CA ALA A 252 -5.86 0.50 -22.17
C ALA A 252 -6.35 1.91 -21.79
N GLN A 253 -7.60 2.28 -22.10
CA GLN A 253 -8.21 3.53 -21.62
C GLN A 253 -8.99 3.30 -20.30
N LEU A 254 -9.79 2.22 -20.19
CA LEU A 254 -10.50 1.89 -18.96
C LEU A 254 -9.56 1.78 -17.74
N ASN A 255 -8.41 1.11 -17.92
CA ASN A 255 -7.40 0.99 -16.88
C ASN A 255 -6.78 2.34 -16.50
N LYS A 256 -6.76 3.34 -17.40
CA LYS A 256 -6.28 4.71 -17.12
C LYS A 256 -7.32 5.56 -16.43
N ASP A 257 -8.58 5.45 -16.80
CA ASP A 257 -9.69 6.16 -16.15
C ASP A 257 -9.84 5.68 -14.69
N LEU A 258 -9.69 4.36 -14.46
CA LEU A 258 -9.62 3.78 -13.13
C LEU A 258 -8.34 4.20 -12.38
N ALA A 259 -7.18 4.21 -13.04
CA ALA A 259 -5.93 4.68 -12.44
C ALA A 259 -6.00 6.17 -12.01
N GLN A 260 -6.62 7.03 -12.82
CA GLN A 260 -6.91 8.41 -12.45
C GLN A 260 -7.84 8.46 -11.24
N THR A 261 -8.88 7.63 -11.20
CA THR A 261 -9.81 7.54 -10.05
C THR A 261 -9.09 7.16 -8.75
N VAL A 262 -8.11 6.25 -8.79
CA VAL A 262 -7.28 5.89 -7.63
C VAL A 262 -6.40 7.08 -7.18
N VAL A 263 -5.77 7.79 -8.12
CA VAL A 263 -4.95 8.99 -7.80
C VAL A 263 -5.80 10.13 -7.25
N GLU A 264 -7.00 10.34 -7.78
CA GLU A 264 -7.96 11.34 -7.29
C GLU A 264 -8.45 10.99 -5.89
N TRP A 265 -8.75 9.73 -5.58
CA TRP A 265 -9.08 9.30 -4.22
C TRP A 265 -7.93 9.58 -3.23
N LEU A 266 -6.69 9.18 -3.55
CA LEU A 266 -5.51 9.46 -2.73
C LEU A 266 -5.29 10.97 -2.49
N THR A 267 -5.45 11.80 -3.53
CA THR A 267 -5.12 13.23 -3.47
C THR A 267 -6.27 14.13 -2.99
N GLN A 268 -7.53 13.72 -3.15
CA GLN A 268 -8.71 14.49 -2.74
C GLN A 268 -9.31 13.99 -1.41
N SER A 269 -9.52 12.67 -1.26
CA SER A 269 -10.10 12.10 -0.04
C SER A 269 -9.08 12.06 1.09
N HIS A 270 -7.93 11.42 0.86
CA HIS A 270 -6.85 11.28 1.84
C HIS A 270 -5.90 12.47 1.87
N LYS A 271 -6.07 13.42 0.94
CA LYS A 271 -5.33 14.69 0.87
C LYS A 271 -3.81 14.50 0.80
N LEU A 272 -3.35 13.41 0.18
CA LEU A 272 -1.93 13.19 -0.07
C LEU A 272 -1.41 14.22 -1.09
N THR A 273 -0.18 14.70 -0.90
CA THR A 273 0.58 15.36 -1.98
C THR A 273 0.91 14.36 -3.09
N ARG A 274 1.35 14.82 -4.27
CA ARG A 274 1.76 13.91 -5.37
C ARG A 274 2.92 12.99 -4.98
N ALA A 275 3.83 13.45 -4.12
CA ALA A 275 4.92 12.64 -3.57
C ALA A 275 4.38 11.54 -2.62
N GLU A 276 3.53 11.92 -1.66
CA GLU A 276 2.86 10.99 -0.74
C GLU A 276 2.00 9.96 -1.50
N ALA A 277 1.26 10.38 -2.53
CA ALA A 277 0.45 9.49 -3.37
C ALA A 277 1.31 8.51 -4.19
N LEU A 278 2.44 8.97 -4.76
CA LEU A 278 3.38 8.06 -5.43
C LEU A 278 3.94 7.01 -4.46
N TYR A 279 4.31 7.41 -3.25
CA TYR A 279 4.81 6.50 -2.22
C TYR A 279 3.76 5.44 -1.84
N ALA A 280 2.50 5.86 -1.64
CA ALA A 280 1.39 4.97 -1.38
C ALA A 280 1.15 3.97 -2.53
N LEU A 281 1.18 4.42 -3.80
CA LEU A 281 1.02 3.54 -4.96
C LEU A 281 2.14 2.51 -5.08
N VAL A 282 3.40 2.88 -4.81
CA VAL A 282 4.51 1.90 -4.82
C VAL A 282 4.39 0.90 -3.65
N ALA A 283 3.85 1.33 -2.50
CA ALA A 283 3.56 0.42 -1.39
C ALA A 283 2.42 -0.58 -1.73
N VAL A 284 1.37 -0.12 -2.43
CA VAL A 284 0.34 -1.02 -2.99
C VAL A 284 0.94 -1.97 -4.01
N LEU A 285 1.72 -1.47 -4.99
CA LEU A 285 2.38 -2.28 -6.01
C LEU A 285 3.24 -3.39 -5.39
N ARG A 286 4.04 -3.04 -4.38
CA ARG A 286 4.82 -4.00 -3.57
C ARG A 286 3.90 -5.05 -2.93
N THR A 287 2.81 -4.62 -2.30
CA THR A 287 1.85 -5.51 -1.63
C THR A 287 1.15 -6.49 -2.58
N VAL A 288 0.67 -6.03 -3.75
CA VAL A 288 0.03 -6.93 -4.72
C VAL A 288 1.04 -7.84 -5.43
N LYS A 289 2.31 -7.42 -5.55
CA LYS A 289 3.42 -8.29 -5.97
C LYS A 289 3.76 -9.35 -4.92
N VAL A 290 3.71 -9.03 -3.61
CA VAL A 290 3.80 -10.03 -2.53
C VAL A 290 2.65 -11.04 -2.67
N GLY A 291 1.42 -10.58 -2.84
CA GLY A 291 0.24 -11.43 -3.09
C GLY A 291 0.41 -12.34 -4.32
N GLN A 292 0.91 -11.81 -5.44
CA GLN A 292 1.20 -12.58 -6.65
C GLN A 292 2.30 -13.63 -6.44
N CYS A 293 3.26 -13.40 -5.53
CA CYS A 293 4.30 -14.36 -5.18
C CYS A 293 3.80 -15.45 -4.23
N VAL A 294 2.91 -15.13 -3.29
CA VAL A 294 2.19 -16.11 -2.46
C VAL A 294 1.35 -17.04 -3.34
N LEU A 295 0.54 -16.49 -4.24
CA LEU A 295 -0.33 -17.25 -5.14
C LEU A 295 0.42 -18.04 -6.21
N GLY A 296 1.60 -17.56 -6.63
CA GLY A 296 2.52 -18.27 -7.51
C GLY A 296 3.46 -19.24 -6.78
N GLY A 297 3.31 -19.42 -5.47
CA GLY A 297 4.09 -20.34 -4.65
C GLY A 297 3.67 -21.82 -4.84
N PRO A 298 4.53 -22.77 -4.45
CA PRO A 298 4.18 -24.19 -4.49
C PRO A 298 3.12 -24.52 -3.46
N ASP A 299 2.14 -25.36 -3.84
CA ASP A 299 1.20 -25.94 -2.89
C ASP A 299 1.89 -26.99 -2.02
N THR A 300 2.02 -26.67 -0.74
CA THR A 300 2.52 -27.59 0.29
C THR A 300 1.43 -27.96 1.30
N SER A 301 0.14 -27.80 0.95
CA SER A 301 -0.99 -28.21 1.80
C SER A 301 -0.92 -29.69 2.18
N LEU A 302 -0.44 -30.54 1.28
CA LEU A 302 -0.16 -31.95 1.57
C LEU A 302 0.99 -32.15 2.57
N LEU A 303 2.03 -31.29 2.55
CA LEU A 303 3.13 -31.35 3.50
C LEU A 303 2.69 -30.85 4.88
N ALA A 304 1.90 -29.78 4.93
CA ALA A 304 1.26 -29.29 6.15
C ALA A 304 0.35 -30.37 6.75
N GLU A 305 -0.50 -31.00 5.93
CA GLU A 305 -1.37 -32.12 6.35
C GLU A 305 -0.55 -33.32 6.90
N ILE A 306 0.61 -33.62 6.33
CA ILE A 306 1.53 -34.65 6.85
C ILE A 306 2.12 -34.20 8.20
N MET A 307 2.62 -32.96 8.31
CA MET A 307 3.23 -32.45 9.54
C MET A 307 2.24 -32.29 10.71
N GLU A 308 0.97 -31.97 10.42
CA GLU A 308 -0.10 -31.92 11.42
C GLU A 308 -0.55 -33.31 11.91
N LYS A 309 -0.34 -34.36 11.10
CA LYS A 309 -0.83 -35.73 11.38
C LYS A 309 0.26 -36.71 11.80
N ASP A 310 1.54 -36.41 11.58
CA ASP A 310 2.64 -37.26 12.02
C ASP A 310 2.98 -37.01 13.50
N VAL A 311 2.70 -38.03 14.30
CA VAL A 311 2.97 -38.07 15.75
C VAL A 311 4.44 -37.83 16.08
N GLN A 312 5.38 -38.08 15.16
CA GLN A 312 6.80 -37.79 15.40
C GLN A 312 7.13 -36.29 15.43
N VAL A 313 6.34 -35.44 14.76
CA VAL A 313 6.50 -33.97 14.82
C VAL A 313 6.06 -33.43 16.19
N CYS A 314 5.13 -34.10 16.87
CA CYS A 314 4.65 -33.74 18.21
C CYS A 314 5.56 -34.20 19.38
N LEU A 315 6.77 -34.70 19.09
CA LEU A 315 7.68 -35.31 20.08
C LEU A 315 9.07 -34.64 20.15
N VAL A 316 9.19 -33.41 19.65
CA VAL A 316 10.43 -32.59 19.62
C VAL A 316 10.20 -31.27 20.36
#